data_AF-A0A520C6P9-F1
#
_entry.id   AF-A0A520C6P9-F1
#
_cell.length_a   1.000
_cell.length_b   1.000
_cell.length_c   1.000
_cell.angle_alpha   90.00
_cell.angle_beta   90.00
_cell.angle_gamma   90.00
#
_symmetry.space_group_name_H-M   'P 1'
#
loop_
_entity.id
_entity.type
_entity.pdbx_description
1 polymer ?
#
loop_
_entity_poly.entity_id
_entity_poly.type
_entity_poly.pdbx_seq_one_letter_code
_entity_poly.pdbx_strand_id
1 'polypeptide(L)'
;MINFPELLRKGKTFSTSKQGIIFFIWLAIALFFAINSLITHRFNNYLIFENVFRNLLSEQSFYAQYPQFHDDVNHYGQVFSLFIAPFAMLPNWLGLILWNVFNCVILFYALQTLPVKSDKRVMIGYIAIPCLIESMLNQQFNATAAAFIILSFTRLNNNKGLWSSLFIVLGTFIKLYGILGLAFFFFVKNKARFILYLSMWSVVFFILPMFFSSPLTIFESYQEWFIALAEKNLTNTTQGSVPISIIGFFRSLIYDYDIPNLAFLMPGAFIFMIPFLKWSSFQDKTFRLLILASALLFPVLFSTSSEDCTYIIS
;
A
#
# COMPACT_ATOMS: atom_id res chain seq x y z
N MET A 1 -2.47 -16.51 -17.44
CA MET A 1 -1.45 -16.53 -16.38
C MET A 1 -0.13 -16.25 -17.05
N ILE A 2 0.62 -15.23 -16.64
CA ILE A 2 2.05 -15.15 -17.00
C ILE A 2 2.77 -15.95 -15.91
N ASN A 3 3.44 -17.02 -16.31
CA ASN A 3 4.08 -17.99 -15.43
C ASN A 3 5.48 -17.44 -15.05
N PHE A 4 5.69 -17.11 -13.77
CA PHE A 4 6.94 -16.53 -13.26
C PHE A 4 8.22 -17.32 -13.63
N PRO A 5 8.20 -18.68 -13.65
CA PRO A 5 9.33 -19.48 -14.14
C PRO A 5 9.65 -19.28 -15.62
N GLU A 6 8.67 -18.88 -16.44
CA GLU A 6 8.84 -18.75 -17.90
C GLU A 6 9.54 -17.43 -18.29
N LEU A 7 9.40 -16.39 -17.47
CA LEU A 7 10.16 -15.14 -17.58
C LEU A 7 11.65 -15.35 -17.28
N LEU A 8 11.97 -16.17 -16.27
CA LEU A 8 13.35 -16.54 -15.92
C LEU A 8 13.96 -17.51 -16.95
N ARG A 9 13.16 -18.40 -17.53
CA ARG A 9 13.60 -19.38 -18.55
C ARG A 9 13.96 -18.74 -19.90
N LYS A 10 13.50 -17.51 -20.16
CA LYS A 10 13.77 -16.71 -21.37
C LYS A 10 14.72 -15.53 -21.11
N GLY A 11 15.68 -15.70 -20.19
CA GLY A 11 16.52 -14.64 -19.62
C GLY A 11 17.16 -13.65 -20.62
N LYS A 12 17.61 -14.10 -21.80
CA LYS A 12 18.16 -13.19 -22.83
C LYS A 12 17.10 -12.33 -23.55
N THR A 13 15.94 -12.90 -23.86
CA THR A 13 14.85 -12.19 -24.57
C THR A 13 14.01 -11.28 -23.67
N PHE A 14 13.87 -11.59 -22.38
CA PHE A 14 13.20 -10.69 -21.45
C PHE A 14 14.06 -9.46 -21.18
N SER A 15 15.38 -9.65 -20.97
CA SER A 15 16.31 -8.56 -20.64
C SER A 15 16.42 -7.47 -21.72
N THR A 16 16.22 -7.80 -22.98
CA THR A 16 16.27 -6.84 -24.10
C THR A 16 14.89 -6.31 -24.51
N SER A 17 13.81 -6.84 -23.92
CA SER A 17 12.47 -6.32 -24.15
C SER A 17 12.27 -4.98 -23.43
N LYS A 18 11.40 -4.11 -23.95
CA LYS A 18 11.04 -2.85 -23.29
C LYS A 18 10.59 -3.06 -21.84
N GLN A 19 9.88 -4.17 -21.56
CA GLN A 19 9.44 -4.56 -20.21
C GLN A 19 10.60 -4.96 -19.30
N GLY A 20 11.59 -5.70 -19.81
CA GLY A 20 12.78 -6.05 -19.06
C GLY A 20 13.62 -4.83 -18.75
N ILE A 21 13.81 -3.93 -19.73
CA ILE A 21 14.58 -2.68 -19.53
C ILE A 21 13.97 -1.86 -18.39
N ILE A 22 12.66 -1.59 -18.42
CA ILE A 22 12.02 -0.81 -17.35
C ILE A 22 12.08 -1.53 -15.99
N PHE A 23 11.95 -2.87 -15.97
CA PHE A 23 12.10 -3.65 -14.75
C PHE A 23 13.52 -3.53 -14.16
N PHE A 24 14.56 -3.61 -15.00
CA PHE A 24 15.94 -3.42 -14.56
C PHE A 24 16.20 -2.02 -14.03
N ILE A 25 15.62 -0.98 -14.65
CA ILE A 25 15.68 0.40 -14.13
C ILE A 25 15.06 0.46 -12.74
N TRP A 26 13.87 -0.11 -12.55
CA TRP A 26 13.18 -0.15 -11.26
C TRP A 26 14.00 -0.87 -10.19
N LEU A 27 14.57 -2.04 -10.52
CA LEU A 27 15.45 -2.77 -9.61
C LEU A 27 16.72 -1.99 -9.26
N ALA A 28 17.34 -1.34 -10.25
CA ALA A 28 18.53 -0.51 -10.02
C ALA A 28 18.22 0.65 -9.08
N ILE A 29 17.06 1.31 -9.23
CA ILE A 29 16.58 2.36 -8.31
C ILE A 29 16.41 1.79 -6.90
N ALA A 30 15.68 0.67 -6.74
CA ALA A 30 15.42 0.08 -5.44
C ALA A 30 16.73 -0.30 -4.70
N LEU A 31 17.69 -0.91 -5.41
CA LEU A 31 19.00 -1.26 -4.87
C LEU A 31 19.83 -0.03 -4.54
N PHE A 32 19.89 0.95 -5.45
CA PHE A 32 20.65 2.18 -5.24
C PHE A 32 20.19 2.91 -3.97
N PHE A 33 18.87 3.12 -3.81
CA PHE A 33 18.35 3.83 -2.65
C PHE A 33 18.44 3.02 -1.36
N ALA A 34 18.31 1.69 -1.40
CA ALA A 34 18.57 0.87 -0.21
C ALA A 34 20.04 0.96 0.25
N ILE A 35 20.99 0.89 -0.69
CA ILE A 35 22.43 1.04 -0.39
C ILE A 35 22.74 2.46 0.09
N ASN A 36 22.18 3.49 -0.56
CA ASN A 36 22.34 4.87 -0.13
C ASN A 36 21.83 5.09 1.30
N SER A 37 20.68 4.52 1.64
CA SER A 37 20.14 4.58 3.01
C SER A 37 21.05 3.90 4.02
N LEU A 38 21.70 2.78 3.68
CA LEU A 38 22.70 2.15 4.56
C LEU A 38 23.91 3.04 4.78
N ILE A 39 24.47 3.61 3.70
CA ILE A 39 25.67 4.46 3.76
C ILE A 39 25.39 5.74 4.56
N THR A 40 24.20 6.33 4.39
CA THR A 40 23.82 7.58 5.05
C THR A 40 23.16 7.39 6.40
N HIS A 41 22.96 6.14 6.84
CA HIS A 41 22.20 5.77 8.03
C HIS A 41 20.76 6.33 8.07
N ARG A 42 20.14 6.52 6.89
CA ARG A 42 18.77 7.04 6.72
C ARG A 42 17.81 5.94 6.33
N PHE A 43 17.42 5.13 7.31
CA PHE A 43 16.47 4.01 7.11
C PHE A 43 15.50 3.84 8.29
N ASN A 44 15.12 4.95 8.93
CA ASN A 44 14.26 4.97 10.11
C ASN A 44 12.94 4.19 9.91
N ASN A 45 12.29 4.37 8.75
CA ASN A 45 11.05 3.64 8.45
C ASN A 45 11.24 2.12 8.48
N TYR A 46 12.35 1.60 7.97
CA TYR A 46 12.65 0.18 8.06
C TYR A 46 12.86 -0.28 9.51
N LEU A 47 13.54 0.53 10.34
CA LEU A 47 13.74 0.23 11.78
C LEU A 47 12.42 0.20 12.55
N ILE A 48 11.49 1.11 12.24
CA ILE A 48 10.13 1.07 12.78
C ILE A 48 9.47 -0.26 12.40
N PHE A 49 9.55 -0.66 11.13
CA PHE A 49 8.88 -1.87 10.66
C PHE A 49 9.47 -3.13 11.29
N GLU A 50 10.80 -3.22 11.38
CA GLU A 50 11.50 -4.29 12.09
C GLU A 50 11.07 -4.35 13.58
N ASN A 51 10.99 -3.19 14.23
CA ASN A 51 10.58 -3.11 15.63
C ASN A 51 9.13 -3.59 15.85
N VAL A 52 8.23 -3.41 14.89
CA VAL A 52 6.86 -3.95 14.99
C VAL A 52 6.87 -5.48 15.13
N PHE A 53 7.75 -6.18 14.42
CA PHE A 53 7.91 -7.62 14.58
C PHE A 53 8.56 -7.98 15.93
N ARG A 54 9.57 -7.23 16.37
CA ARG A 54 10.17 -7.42 17.71
C ARG A 54 9.14 -7.26 18.83
N ASN A 55 8.30 -6.23 18.73
CA ASN A 55 7.29 -5.91 19.73
C ASN A 55 6.17 -6.96 19.77
N LEU A 56 5.82 -7.57 18.62
CA LEU A 56 4.95 -8.75 18.58
C LEU A 56 5.47 -9.87 19.48
N LEU A 57 6.74 -10.26 19.29
CA LEU A 57 7.36 -11.36 20.03
C LEU A 57 7.58 -11.04 21.52
N SER A 58 7.74 -9.76 21.85
CA SER A 58 8.03 -9.30 23.20
C SER A 58 6.77 -8.86 23.97
N GLU A 59 5.59 -9.01 23.35
CA GLU A 59 4.29 -8.54 23.86
C GLU A 59 4.30 -7.06 24.28
N GLN A 60 5.02 -6.24 23.53
CA GLN A 60 5.09 -4.79 23.74
C GLN A 60 4.18 -4.05 22.77
N SER A 61 3.78 -2.83 23.13
CA SER A 61 2.99 -1.96 22.25
C SER A 61 3.66 -1.80 20.88
N PHE A 62 2.88 -1.85 19.81
CA PHE A 62 3.42 -1.57 18.47
C PHE A 62 3.56 -0.07 18.23
N TYR A 63 2.87 0.75 19.02
CA TYR A 63 2.60 2.16 18.76
C TYR A 63 3.29 3.12 19.75
N ALA A 64 3.93 2.59 20.79
CA ALA A 64 4.74 3.37 21.72
C ALA A 64 6.05 3.90 21.08
N GLN A 65 6.67 4.88 21.73
CA GLN A 65 7.97 5.42 21.33
C GLN A 65 9.12 4.51 21.79
N TYR A 66 10.10 4.33 20.91
CA TYR A 66 11.31 3.54 21.19
C TYR A 66 12.58 4.26 20.69
N PRO A 67 12.95 5.39 21.31
CA PRO A 67 14.05 6.25 20.84
C PRO A 67 15.42 5.56 20.80
N GLN A 68 15.59 4.45 21.53
CA GLN A 68 16.79 3.62 21.45
C GLN A 68 16.90 2.82 20.13
N PHE A 69 15.82 2.76 19.34
CA PHE A 69 15.74 1.94 18.13
C PHE A 69 15.39 2.74 16.87
N HIS A 70 14.54 3.77 16.99
CA HIS A 70 14.06 4.58 15.87
C HIS A 70 13.42 5.89 16.39
N ASP A 71 13.18 6.84 15.48
CA ASP A 71 12.82 8.22 15.81
C ASP A 71 11.30 8.54 15.78
N ASP A 72 10.44 7.60 15.36
CA ASP A 72 9.00 7.82 15.18
C ASP A 72 8.19 6.55 15.51
N VAL A 73 6.87 6.63 15.54
CA VAL A 73 6.01 5.51 15.92
C VAL A 73 5.44 4.77 14.71
N ASN A 74 5.03 3.53 14.93
CA ASN A 74 4.33 2.75 13.92
C ASN A 74 2.93 3.33 13.67
N HIS A 75 2.44 3.21 12.43
CA HIS A 75 1.04 3.49 12.08
C HIS A 75 0.39 2.38 11.25
N TYR A 76 1.08 1.24 11.13
CA TYR A 76 0.61 0.07 10.41
C TYR A 76 -0.13 -0.87 11.36
N GLY A 77 -1.13 -1.58 10.86
CA GLY A 77 -1.90 -2.52 11.65
C GLY A 77 -1.12 -3.78 12.00
N GLN A 78 -1.72 -4.60 12.86
CA GLN A 78 -1.10 -5.70 13.58
C GLN A 78 -0.51 -6.76 12.66
N VAL A 79 -1.23 -7.11 11.58
CA VAL A 79 -0.76 -8.13 10.62
C VAL A 79 0.53 -7.71 9.92
N PHE A 80 0.88 -6.42 9.95
CA PHE A 80 2.13 -5.91 9.40
C PHE A 80 3.36 -6.52 10.10
N SER A 81 3.26 -6.81 11.41
CA SER A 81 4.31 -7.50 12.17
C SER A 81 4.75 -8.81 11.51
N LEU A 82 3.79 -9.58 10.98
CA LEU A 82 4.06 -10.83 10.28
C LEU A 82 4.41 -10.62 8.81
N PHE A 83 3.89 -9.56 8.20
CA PHE A 83 4.21 -9.21 6.83
C PHE A 83 5.68 -8.79 6.67
N ILE A 84 6.22 -8.04 7.63
CA ILE A 84 7.62 -7.60 7.65
C ILE A 84 8.57 -8.66 8.21
N ALA A 85 8.07 -9.66 8.95
CA ALA A 85 8.88 -10.67 9.63
C ALA A 85 10.00 -11.31 8.76
N PRO A 86 9.77 -11.71 7.49
CA PRO A 86 10.83 -12.30 6.66
C PRO A 86 12.03 -11.39 6.42
N PHE A 87 11.82 -10.07 6.47
CA PHE A 87 12.85 -9.05 6.32
C PHE A 87 13.45 -8.68 7.69
N ALA A 88 12.60 -8.51 8.69
CA ALA A 88 12.98 -8.12 10.06
C ALA A 88 13.84 -9.18 10.78
N MET A 89 13.74 -10.45 10.40
CA MET A 89 14.56 -11.53 10.96
C MET A 89 16.00 -11.54 10.43
N LEU A 90 16.31 -10.74 9.40
CA LEU A 90 17.62 -10.66 8.78
C LEU A 90 18.44 -9.50 9.38
N PRO A 91 19.78 -9.52 9.27
CA PRO A 91 20.58 -8.33 9.58
C PRO A 91 20.07 -7.12 8.79
N ASN A 92 20.03 -5.94 9.44
CA ASN A 92 19.34 -4.76 8.92
C ASN A 92 19.74 -4.39 7.49
N TRP A 93 21.03 -4.56 7.15
CA TRP A 93 21.51 -4.30 5.78
C TRP A 93 20.82 -5.17 4.72
N LEU A 94 20.62 -6.45 5.01
CA LEU A 94 20.01 -7.40 4.07
C LEU A 94 18.50 -7.25 4.07
N GLY A 95 17.90 -7.14 5.26
CA GLY A 95 16.46 -6.96 5.41
C GLY A 95 15.96 -5.69 4.72
N LEU A 96 16.68 -4.56 4.86
CA LEU A 96 16.39 -3.31 4.17
C LEU A 96 16.45 -3.44 2.64
N ILE A 97 17.52 -4.04 2.12
CA ILE A 97 17.68 -4.23 0.66
C ILE A 97 16.53 -5.09 0.11
N LEU A 98 16.24 -6.21 0.77
CA LEU A 98 15.18 -7.11 0.34
C LEU A 98 13.79 -6.47 0.49
N TRP A 99 13.56 -5.64 1.51
CA TRP A 99 12.32 -4.90 1.70
C TRP A 99 12.04 -3.92 0.56
N ASN A 100 13.05 -3.12 0.17
CA ASN A 100 12.93 -2.19 -0.95
C ASN A 100 12.72 -2.94 -2.28
N VAL A 101 13.51 -3.99 -2.53
CA VAL A 101 13.36 -4.81 -3.73
C VAL A 101 11.97 -5.44 -3.77
N PHE A 102 11.45 -5.95 -2.65
CA PHE A 102 10.12 -6.52 -2.57
C PHE A 102 9.02 -5.51 -2.95
N ASN A 103 9.04 -4.32 -2.35
CA ASN A 103 8.07 -3.25 -2.65
C ASN A 103 8.09 -2.85 -4.13
N CYS A 104 9.28 -2.74 -4.72
CA CYS A 104 9.46 -2.47 -6.14
C CYS A 104 8.90 -3.61 -7.02
N VAL A 105 9.27 -4.86 -6.72
CA VAL A 105 8.91 -6.03 -7.53
C VAL A 105 7.40 -6.29 -7.49
N ILE A 106 6.77 -6.17 -6.32
CA ILE A 106 5.33 -6.46 -6.20
C ILE A 106 4.48 -5.44 -6.96
N LEU A 107 4.85 -4.15 -6.92
CA LEU A 107 4.20 -3.11 -7.72
C LEU A 107 4.41 -3.35 -9.21
N PHE A 108 5.65 -3.62 -9.63
CA PHE A 108 5.94 -3.90 -11.02
C PHE A 108 5.12 -5.10 -11.54
N TYR A 109 5.04 -6.17 -10.74
CA TYR A 109 4.21 -7.34 -11.04
C TYR A 109 2.72 -6.97 -11.16
N ALA A 110 2.19 -6.17 -10.23
CA ALA A 110 0.80 -5.72 -10.27
C ALA A 110 0.50 -4.96 -11.58
N LEU A 111 1.39 -4.07 -12.03
CA LEU A 111 1.27 -3.38 -13.31
C LEU A 111 1.18 -4.35 -14.50
N GLN A 112 1.93 -5.47 -14.46
CA GLN A 112 1.88 -6.49 -15.51
C GLN A 112 0.53 -7.23 -15.58
N THR A 113 -0.29 -7.16 -14.53
CA THR A 113 -1.63 -7.77 -14.51
C THR A 113 -2.72 -6.90 -15.12
N LEU A 114 -2.46 -5.61 -15.35
CA LEU A 114 -3.45 -4.67 -15.88
C LEU A 114 -3.97 -5.09 -17.26
N PRO A 115 -5.28 -5.06 -17.54
CA PRO A 115 -5.87 -5.49 -18.83
C PRO A 115 -5.68 -4.46 -19.96
N VAL A 116 -4.48 -3.90 -20.09
CA VAL A 116 -4.06 -2.95 -21.15
C VAL A 116 -2.91 -3.54 -21.98
N LYS A 117 -2.63 -2.93 -23.14
CA LYS A 117 -1.53 -3.33 -24.03
C LYS A 117 -0.18 -3.22 -23.31
N SER A 118 0.78 -4.08 -23.67
CA SER A 118 2.13 -4.12 -23.08
C SER A 118 2.83 -2.75 -23.10
N ASP A 119 2.76 -2.02 -24.22
CA ASP A 119 3.38 -0.69 -24.35
C ASP A 119 2.80 0.32 -23.34
N LYS A 120 1.51 0.22 -23.01
CA LYS A 120 0.89 1.09 -22.00
C LYS A 120 1.36 0.75 -20.59
N ARG A 121 1.58 -0.54 -20.29
CA ARG A 121 2.18 -0.96 -19.00
C ARG A 121 3.61 -0.45 -18.86
N VAL A 122 4.40 -0.52 -19.94
CA VAL A 122 5.76 0.03 -19.99
C VAL A 122 5.73 1.54 -19.77
N MET A 123 4.82 2.26 -20.44
CA MET A 123 4.65 3.70 -20.28
C MET A 123 4.31 4.09 -18.84
N ILE A 124 3.38 3.37 -18.19
CA ILE A 124 3.08 3.57 -16.76
C ILE A 124 4.33 3.34 -15.91
N GLY A 125 5.11 2.30 -16.21
CA GLY A 125 6.38 2.02 -15.55
C GLY A 125 7.38 3.17 -15.62
N TYR A 126 7.49 3.86 -16.76
CA TYR A 126 8.33 5.05 -16.91
C TYR A 126 7.77 6.26 -16.15
N ILE A 127 6.46 6.50 -16.24
CA ILE A 127 5.80 7.63 -15.57
C ILE A 127 5.97 7.54 -14.04
N ALA A 128 5.94 6.34 -13.48
CA ALA A 128 6.06 6.13 -12.04
C ALA A 128 7.49 6.25 -11.49
N ILE A 129 8.53 6.41 -12.33
CA ILE A 129 9.93 6.46 -11.88
C ILE A 129 10.19 7.53 -10.80
N PRO A 130 9.75 8.80 -10.96
CA PRO A 130 10.01 9.83 -9.94
C PRO A 130 9.38 9.47 -8.59
N CYS A 131 8.14 8.97 -8.60
CA CYS A 131 7.45 8.55 -7.38
C CYS A 131 8.08 7.29 -6.76
N LEU A 132 8.62 6.40 -7.59
CA LEU A 132 9.31 5.19 -7.14
C LEU A 132 10.60 5.57 -6.41
N ILE A 133 11.35 6.54 -6.92
CA ILE A 133 12.56 7.08 -6.27
C ILE A 133 12.22 7.52 -4.85
N GLU A 134 11.23 8.39 -4.68
CA GLU A 134 10.80 8.88 -3.36
C GLU A 134 10.32 7.74 -2.45
N SER A 135 9.57 6.79 -3.00
CA SER A 135 9.12 5.61 -2.25
C SER A 135 10.27 4.73 -1.76
N MET A 136 11.30 4.51 -2.58
CA MET A 136 12.44 3.66 -2.23
C MET A 136 13.41 4.38 -1.29
N LEU A 137 13.57 5.71 -1.44
CA LEU A 137 14.36 6.56 -0.55
C LEU A 137 13.77 6.60 0.86
N ASN A 138 12.45 6.48 1.01
CA ASN A 138 11.76 6.45 2.30
C ASN A 138 11.40 5.04 2.79
N GLN A 139 11.77 3.98 2.06
CA GLN A 139 11.49 2.58 2.41
C GLN A 139 10.01 2.28 2.71
N GLN A 140 9.06 3.05 2.17
CA GLN A 140 7.65 2.93 2.57
C GLN A 140 6.93 1.74 1.92
N PHE A 141 5.92 1.23 2.61
CA PHE A 141 4.99 0.20 2.13
C PHE A 141 4.08 0.67 0.97
N ASN A 142 4.07 1.96 0.63
CA ASN A 142 3.10 2.56 -0.32
C ASN A 142 3.10 1.87 -1.69
N ALA A 143 4.25 1.47 -2.22
CA ALA A 143 4.33 0.72 -3.47
C ALA A 143 3.59 -0.63 -3.37
N THR A 144 3.70 -1.33 -2.23
CA THR A 144 2.93 -2.55 -1.98
C THR A 144 1.44 -2.26 -1.79
N ALA A 145 1.07 -1.17 -1.12
CA ALA A 145 -0.33 -0.75 -0.99
C ALA A 145 -0.98 -0.52 -2.37
N ALA A 146 -0.28 0.18 -3.27
CA ALA A 146 -0.68 0.36 -4.66
C ALA A 146 -0.84 -0.98 -5.39
N ALA A 147 0.14 -1.87 -5.22
CA ALA A 147 0.10 -3.21 -5.79
C ALA A 147 -1.14 -3.99 -5.33
N PHE A 148 -1.50 -3.91 -4.05
CA PHE A 148 -2.67 -4.59 -3.50
C PHE A 148 -3.98 -4.04 -4.07
N ILE A 149 -4.12 -2.72 -4.23
CA ILE A 149 -5.29 -2.12 -4.89
C ILE A 149 -5.39 -2.61 -6.34
N ILE A 150 -4.30 -2.56 -7.11
CA ILE A 150 -4.28 -3.05 -8.50
C ILE A 150 -4.61 -4.55 -8.57
N LEU A 151 -4.01 -5.37 -7.71
CA LEU A 151 -4.23 -6.81 -7.70
C LEU A 151 -5.65 -7.16 -7.25
N SER A 152 -6.26 -6.39 -6.34
CA SER A 152 -7.67 -6.57 -5.99
C SER A 152 -8.57 -6.39 -7.21
N PHE A 153 -8.26 -5.42 -8.08
CA PHE A 153 -8.97 -5.20 -9.33
C PHE A 153 -8.69 -6.28 -10.38
N THR A 154 -7.43 -6.59 -10.66
CA THR A 154 -7.07 -7.49 -11.76
C THR A 154 -7.37 -8.95 -11.44
N ARG A 155 -7.41 -9.31 -10.15
CA ARG A 155 -7.78 -10.65 -9.66
C ARG A 155 -9.24 -10.78 -9.25
N LEU A 156 -10.06 -9.74 -9.45
CA LEU A 156 -11.43 -9.63 -8.95
C LEU A 156 -12.29 -10.89 -9.16
N ASN A 157 -12.20 -11.47 -10.35
CA ASN A 157 -13.00 -12.64 -10.73
C ASN A 157 -12.17 -13.93 -10.84
N ASN A 158 -10.87 -13.91 -10.54
CA ASN A 158 -10.04 -15.12 -10.49
C ASN A 158 -10.41 -15.95 -9.26
N ASN A 159 -10.52 -17.27 -9.41
CA ASN A 159 -10.91 -18.20 -8.32
C ASN A 159 -12.12 -17.71 -7.51
N LYS A 160 -13.10 -17.11 -8.19
CA LYS A 160 -14.34 -16.59 -7.59
C LYS A 160 -14.11 -15.51 -6.52
N GLY A 161 -13.02 -14.75 -6.64
CA GLY A 161 -12.72 -13.62 -5.76
C GLY A 161 -11.67 -13.88 -4.69
N LEU A 162 -11.24 -15.13 -4.48
CA LEU A 162 -10.34 -15.54 -3.39
C LEU A 162 -9.11 -14.63 -3.23
N TRP A 163 -8.41 -14.36 -4.33
CA TRP A 163 -7.18 -13.54 -4.33
C TRP A 163 -7.48 -12.05 -4.21
N SER A 164 -8.57 -11.59 -4.82
CA SER A 164 -8.97 -10.18 -4.73
C SER A 164 -9.33 -9.81 -3.29
N SER A 165 -10.14 -10.64 -2.62
CA SER A 165 -10.45 -10.47 -1.21
C SER A 165 -9.21 -10.55 -0.31
N LEU A 166 -8.22 -11.40 -0.64
CA LEU A 166 -6.96 -11.45 0.11
C LEU A 166 -6.26 -10.09 0.08
N PHE A 167 -6.07 -9.50 -1.10
CA PHE A 167 -5.36 -8.23 -1.22
C PHE A 167 -6.12 -7.07 -0.59
N ILE A 168 -7.46 -7.07 -0.66
CA ILE A 168 -8.31 -6.08 0.03
C ILE A 168 -8.10 -6.16 1.54
N VAL A 169 -8.28 -7.35 2.13
CA VAL A 169 -8.23 -7.52 3.57
C VAL A 169 -6.81 -7.33 4.09
N LEU A 170 -5.81 -7.99 3.48
CA LEU A 170 -4.41 -7.85 3.88
C LEU A 170 -3.95 -6.40 3.79
N GLY A 171 -4.29 -5.73 2.68
CA GLY A 171 -4.05 -4.30 2.53
C GLY A 171 -4.67 -3.53 3.67
N THR A 172 -5.97 -3.67 3.90
CA THR A 172 -6.72 -2.94 4.95
C THR A 172 -6.14 -3.16 6.35
N PHE A 173 -5.76 -4.39 6.69
CA PHE A 173 -5.21 -4.75 8.00
C PHE A 173 -3.76 -4.29 8.19
N ILE A 174 -3.01 -4.02 7.11
CA ILE A 174 -1.68 -3.38 7.19
C ILE A 174 -1.83 -1.85 7.20
N LYS A 175 -2.59 -1.32 6.25
CA LYS A 175 -2.83 0.11 6.04
C LYS A 175 -4.24 0.28 5.46
N LEU A 176 -5.05 1.17 6.02
CA LEU A 176 -6.47 1.29 5.67
C LEU A 176 -6.75 1.51 4.16
N TYR A 177 -5.76 1.90 3.36
CA TYR A 177 -5.85 2.07 1.90
C TYR A 177 -6.36 0.84 1.14
N GLY A 178 -6.15 -0.38 1.65
CA GLY A 178 -6.65 -1.60 1.01
C GLY A 178 -8.18 -1.66 0.88
N ILE A 179 -8.91 -0.91 1.72
CA ILE A 179 -10.38 -0.88 1.73
C ILE A 179 -10.96 -0.40 0.39
N LEU A 180 -10.19 0.41 -0.36
CA LEU A 180 -10.60 0.97 -1.64
C LEU A 180 -10.87 -0.12 -2.69
N GLY A 181 -10.28 -1.31 -2.55
CA GLY A 181 -10.61 -2.43 -3.43
C GLY A 181 -12.06 -2.92 -3.30
N LEU A 182 -12.78 -2.57 -2.22
CA LEU A 182 -14.23 -2.81 -2.11
C LEU A 182 -15.05 -2.04 -3.15
N ALA A 183 -14.52 -0.92 -3.69
CA ALA A 183 -15.16 -0.20 -4.79
C ALA A 183 -15.34 -1.12 -6.03
N PHE A 184 -14.54 -2.17 -6.17
CA PHE A 184 -14.65 -3.12 -7.27
C PHE A 184 -15.73 -4.19 -7.05
N PHE A 185 -16.40 -4.23 -5.88
CA PHE A 185 -17.49 -5.17 -5.58
C PHE A 185 -18.63 -5.11 -6.61
N PHE A 186 -18.86 -3.94 -7.19
CA PHE A 186 -19.85 -3.72 -8.25
C PHE A 186 -19.55 -4.52 -9.53
N PHE A 187 -18.30 -4.92 -9.75
CA PHE A 187 -17.86 -5.70 -10.93
C PHE A 187 -17.66 -7.21 -10.64
N VAL A 188 -17.98 -7.66 -9.43
CA VAL A 188 -17.86 -9.06 -9.01
C VAL A 188 -18.96 -9.92 -9.63
N LYS A 189 -18.58 -11.04 -10.25
CA LYS A 189 -19.51 -12.01 -10.86
C LYS A 189 -20.22 -12.90 -9.83
N ASN A 190 -19.52 -13.30 -8.76
CA ASN A 190 -20.07 -14.15 -7.70
C ASN A 190 -19.96 -13.44 -6.35
N LYS A 191 -20.97 -12.61 -6.04
CA LYS A 191 -20.98 -11.75 -4.84
C LYS A 191 -20.95 -12.56 -3.54
N ALA A 192 -21.71 -13.65 -3.46
CA ALA A 192 -21.78 -14.50 -2.28
C ALA A 192 -20.42 -15.09 -1.90
N ARG A 193 -19.70 -15.69 -2.87
CA ARG A 193 -18.36 -16.23 -2.61
C ARG A 193 -17.33 -15.15 -2.32
N PHE A 194 -17.45 -13.98 -2.96
CA PHE A 194 -16.57 -12.86 -2.68
C PHE A 194 -16.72 -12.37 -1.23
N ILE A 195 -17.96 -12.22 -0.75
CA ILE A 195 -18.24 -11.87 0.66
C ILE A 195 -17.71 -12.95 1.59
N LEU A 196 -17.96 -14.23 1.28
CA LEU A 196 -17.41 -15.34 2.07
C LEU A 196 -15.88 -15.27 2.19
N TYR A 197 -15.17 -15.01 1.09
CA TYR A 197 -13.72 -14.91 1.13
C TYR A 197 -13.21 -13.64 1.82
N LEU A 198 -13.93 -12.51 1.73
CA LEU A 198 -13.64 -11.33 2.55
C LEU A 198 -13.72 -11.69 4.04
N SER A 199 -14.83 -12.28 4.48
CA SER A 199 -15.01 -12.70 5.87
C SER A 199 -13.95 -13.71 6.31
N MET A 200 -13.65 -14.71 5.46
CA MET A 200 -12.61 -15.71 5.73
C MET A 200 -11.24 -15.04 5.93
N TRP A 201 -10.80 -14.16 5.02
CA TRP A 201 -9.51 -13.49 5.16
C TRP A 201 -9.47 -12.53 6.34
N SER A 202 -10.58 -11.86 6.67
CA SER A 202 -10.65 -11.01 7.86
C SER A 202 -10.44 -11.81 9.13
N VAL A 203 -11.08 -12.98 9.25
CA VAL A 203 -10.87 -13.89 10.39
C VAL A 203 -9.42 -14.39 10.42
N VAL A 204 -8.87 -14.82 9.27
CA VAL A 204 -7.49 -15.29 9.18
C VAL A 204 -6.51 -14.23 9.65
N PHE A 205 -6.55 -13.01 9.11
CA PHE A 205 -5.58 -11.96 9.45
C PHE A 205 -5.80 -11.33 10.82
N PHE A 206 -7.01 -11.39 11.37
CA PHE A 206 -7.29 -11.02 12.76
C PHE A 206 -6.63 -12.00 13.74
N ILE A 207 -6.75 -13.31 13.48
CA ILE A 207 -6.23 -14.35 14.38
C ILE A 207 -4.71 -14.55 14.19
N LEU A 208 -4.17 -14.33 12.99
CA LEU A 208 -2.80 -14.71 12.66
C LEU A 208 -1.72 -14.18 13.63
N PRO A 209 -1.74 -12.91 14.08
CA PRO A 209 -0.77 -12.41 15.07
C PRO A 209 -0.86 -13.11 16.44
N MET A 210 -2.03 -13.65 16.80
CA MET A 210 -2.28 -14.31 18.09
C MET A 210 -1.56 -15.67 18.23
N PHE A 211 -1.00 -16.21 17.14
CA PHE A 211 -0.12 -17.37 17.20
C PHE A 211 1.29 -17.02 17.72
N PHE A 212 1.64 -15.74 17.77
CA PHE A 212 2.98 -15.25 18.13
C PHE A 212 3.00 -14.34 19.36
N SER A 213 1.82 -13.95 19.86
CA SER A 213 1.62 -13.07 21.01
C SER A 213 0.26 -13.39 21.65
N SER A 214 0.07 -13.05 22.92
CA SER A 214 -1.19 -13.30 23.60
C SER A 214 -2.40 -12.67 22.87
N PRO A 215 -3.57 -13.35 22.83
CA PRO A 215 -4.78 -12.77 22.23
C PRO A 215 -5.19 -11.44 22.84
N LEU A 216 -4.94 -11.25 24.14
CA LEU A 216 -5.23 -10.01 24.85
C LEU A 216 -4.36 -8.87 24.31
N THR A 217 -3.04 -9.08 24.20
CA THR A 217 -2.09 -8.09 23.64
C THR A 217 -2.47 -7.69 22.22
N ILE A 218 -2.81 -8.66 21.36
CA ILE A 218 -3.25 -8.36 19.99
C ILE A 218 -4.56 -7.57 19.99
N PHE A 219 -5.53 -7.91 20.85
CA PHE A 219 -6.78 -7.17 20.93
C PHE A 219 -6.59 -5.72 21.40
N GLU A 220 -5.80 -5.51 22.46
CA GLU A 220 -5.46 -4.18 22.98
C GLU A 220 -4.74 -3.33 21.93
N SER A 221 -3.85 -3.95 21.15
CA SER A 221 -3.13 -3.24 20.07
C SER A 221 -4.07 -2.67 18.99
N TYR A 222 -5.27 -3.22 18.78
CA TYR A 222 -6.25 -2.62 17.85
C TYR A 222 -6.79 -1.28 18.36
N GLN A 223 -6.95 -1.15 19.68
CA GLN A 223 -7.33 0.13 20.28
C GLN A 223 -6.17 1.12 20.20
N GLU A 224 -4.94 0.67 20.49
CA GLU A 224 -3.74 1.50 20.33
C GLU A 224 -3.56 1.98 18.88
N TRP A 225 -3.83 1.13 17.89
CA TRP A 225 -3.74 1.52 16.48
C TRP A 225 -4.71 2.66 16.13
N PHE A 226 -5.94 2.57 16.63
CA PHE A 226 -6.94 3.63 16.45
C PHE A 226 -6.48 4.95 17.06
N ILE A 227 -5.94 4.91 18.29
CA ILE A 227 -5.41 6.09 18.98
C ILE A 227 -4.22 6.67 18.19
N ALA A 228 -3.25 5.85 17.81
CA ALA A 228 -2.06 6.28 17.06
C ALA A 228 -2.43 6.94 15.71
N LEU A 229 -3.47 6.46 15.03
CA LEU A 229 -3.97 7.09 13.79
C LEU A 229 -4.68 8.42 14.07
N ALA A 230 -5.45 8.51 15.17
CA ALA A 230 -6.11 9.76 15.57
C ALA A 230 -5.08 10.85 15.94
N GLU A 231 -4.05 10.47 16.71
CA GLU A 231 -2.93 11.35 17.08
C GLU A 231 -2.13 11.79 15.86
N LYS A 232 -1.79 10.87 14.95
CA LYS A 232 -1.13 11.21 13.68
C LYS A 232 -1.94 12.23 12.89
N ASN A 233 -3.25 11.99 12.76
CA ASN A 233 -4.12 12.91 12.03
C ASN A 233 -4.14 14.30 12.69
N LEU A 234 -4.21 14.38 14.02
CA LEU A 234 -4.15 15.66 14.74
C LEU A 234 -2.83 16.38 14.48
N THR A 235 -1.70 15.69 14.65
CA THR A 235 -0.36 16.22 14.38
C THR A 235 -0.23 16.80 12.98
N ASN A 236 -0.72 16.09 11.96
CA ASN A 236 -0.68 16.55 10.58
C ASN A 236 -1.56 17.78 10.30
N THR A 237 -2.50 18.09 11.18
CA THR A 237 -3.34 19.30 11.08
C THR A 237 -2.82 20.48 11.90
N THR A 238 -2.09 20.23 12.99
CA THR A 238 -1.70 21.27 13.96
C THR A 238 -0.23 21.68 13.89
N GLN A 239 0.68 20.81 13.44
CA GLN A 239 2.14 21.05 13.54
C GLN A 239 2.78 21.64 12.26
N GLY A 240 2.00 22.30 11.41
CA GLY A 240 2.52 23.09 10.28
C GLY A 240 3.01 22.29 9.07
N SER A 241 3.00 20.95 9.11
CA SER A 241 3.22 20.11 7.93
C SER A 241 1.94 20.06 7.09
N VAL A 242 1.86 20.92 6.07
CA VAL A 242 0.73 20.91 5.13
C VAL A 242 0.76 19.61 4.33
N PRO A 243 -0.27 18.76 4.41
CA PRO A 243 -0.29 17.52 3.64
C PRO A 243 -0.30 17.81 2.14
N ILE A 244 0.41 17.01 1.36
CA ILE A 244 0.49 17.18 -0.10
C ILE A 244 -0.75 16.51 -0.71
N SER A 245 -1.91 17.12 -0.46
CA SER A 245 -3.23 16.61 -0.81
C SER A 245 -4.22 17.75 -1.05
N ILE A 246 -5.44 17.44 -1.51
CA ILE A 246 -6.50 18.44 -1.69
C ILE A 246 -6.83 19.12 -0.36
N ILE A 247 -6.80 18.37 0.74
CA ILE A 247 -7.06 18.90 2.09
C ILE A 247 -6.02 19.98 2.42
N GLY A 248 -4.73 19.67 2.26
CA GLY A 248 -3.66 20.63 2.55
C GLY A 248 -3.67 21.82 1.59
N PHE A 249 -3.90 21.58 0.29
CA PHE A 249 -4.01 22.64 -0.71
C PHE A 249 -5.07 23.69 -0.34
N PHE A 250 -6.30 23.26 -0.02
CA PHE A 250 -7.39 24.20 0.28
C PHE A 250 -7.21 24.88 1.64
N ARG A 251 -6.75 24.16 2.68
CA ARG A 251 -6.45 24.78 3.99
C ARG A 251 -5.39 25.88 3.86
N SER A 252 -4.34 25.62 3.08
CA SER A 252 -3.30 26.62 2.81
C SER A 252 -3.80 27.78 1.95
N LEU A 253 -4.65 27.51 0.95
CA LEU A 253 -5.20 28.55 0.06
C LEU A 253 -6.14 29.50 0.81
N ILE A 254 -6.96 28.99 1.72
CA ILE A 254 -7.98 29.76 2.47
C ILE A 254 -7.42 30.29 3.80
N TYR A 255 -6.25 29.79 4.23
CA TYR A 255 -5.63 30.10 5.52
C TYR A 255 -6.51 29.70 6.72
N ASP A 256 -7.17 28.55 6.61
CA ASP A 256 -7.98 27.95 7.67
C ASP A 256 -7.62 26.46 7.79
N TYR A 257 -6.85 26.13 8.83
CA TYR A 257 -6.36 24.77 9.09
C TYR A 257 -7.33 23.95 9.96
N ASP A 258 -8.35 24.59 10.54
CA ASP A 258 -9.34 23.96 11.41
C ASP A 258 -10.50 23.34 10.62
N ILE A 259 -10.61 23.62 9.31
CA ILE A 259 -11.61 23.00 8.43
C ILE A 259 -11.55 21.47 8.60
N PRO A 260 -12.64 20.80 9.00
CA PRO A 260 -12.59 19.37 9.31
C PRO A 260 -12.30 18.54 8.06
N ASN A 261 -11.54 17.44 8.20
CA ASN A 261 -11.24 16.51 7.09
C ASN A 261 -12.49 16.09 6.33
N LEU A 262 -13.61 15.91 7.06
CA LEU A 262 -14.89 15.46 6.51
C LEU A 262 -15.46 16.41 5.45
N ALA A 263 -15.14 17.71 5.52
CA ALA A 263 -15.54 18.70 4.52
C ALA A 263 -14.94 18.40 3.12
N PHE A 264 -13.83 17.68 3.05
CA PHE A 264 -13.20 17.24 1.81
C PHE A 264 -13.53 15.78 1.49
N LEU A 265 -13.51 14.91 2.50
CA LEU A 265 -13.78 13.48 2.34
C LEU A 265 -15.20 13.22 1.80
N MET A 266 -16.22 13.90 2.32
CA MET A 266 -17.61 13.65 1.92
C MET A 266 -17.88 14.05 0.46
N PRO A 267 -17.53 15.27 -0.01
CA PRO A 267 -17.65 15.60 -1.43
C PRO A 267 -16.78 14.71 -2.32
N GLY A 268 -15.55 14.41 -1.90
CA GLY A 268 -14.65 13.50 -2.63
C GLY A 268 -15.25 12.10 -2.81
N ALA A 269 -15.76 11.51 -1.73
CA ALA A 269 -16.45 10.22 -1.76
C ALA A 269 -17.71 10.29 -2.61
N PHE A 270 -18.50 11.36 -2.52
CA PHE A 270 -19.67 11.56 -3.37
C PHE A 270 -19.29 11.58 -4.85
N ILE A 271 -18.31 12.40 -5.24
CA ILE A 271 -17.81 12.47 -6.63
C ILE A 271 -17.28 11.11 -7.10
N PHE A 272 -16.52 10.40 -6.26
CA PHE A 272 -16.03 9.05 -6.55
C PHE A 272 -17.17 8.04 -6.78
N MET A 273 -18.30 8.21 -6.09
CA MET A 273 -19.47 7.32 -6.20
C MET A 273 -20.40 7.64 -7.37
N ILE A 274 -20.45 8.89 -7.87
CA ILE A 274 -21.33 9.29 -8.99
C ILE A 274 -21.22 8.36 -10.21
N PRO A 275 -20.02 7.98 -10.70
CA PRO A 275 -19.90 7.08 -11.85
C PRO A 275 -20.60 5.73 -11.68
N PHE A 276 -20.77 5.23 -10.45
CA PHE A 276 -21.43 3.96 -10.19
C PHE A 276 -22.94 3.98 -10.48
N LEU A 277 -23.55 5.16 -10.65
CA LEU A 277 -24.92 5.31 -11.14
C LEU A 277 -25.07 4.88 -12.62
N LYS A 278 -23.97 4.71 -13.36
CA LYS A 278 -23.97 4.26 -14.75
C LYS A 278 -23.80 2.75 -14.88
N TRP A 279 -24.76 2.00 -14.33
CA TRP A 279 -24.78 0.53 -14.28
C TRP A 279 -24.52 -0.15 -15.64
N SER A 280 -25.02 0.45 -16.74
CA SER A 280 -24.82 -0.07 -18.10
C SER A 280 -23.35 -0.08 -18.55
N SER A 281 -22.52 0.78 -17.98
CA SER A 281 -21.07 0.83 -18.24
C SER A 281 -20.27 -0.17 -17.40
N PHE A 282 -20.89 -0.92 -16.49
CA PHE A 282 -20.15 -1.85 -15.63
C PHE A 282 -19.46 -2.97 -16.39
N GLN A 283 -19.86 -3.30 -17.63
CA GLN A 283 -19.15 -4.28 -18.47
C GLN A 283 -18.04 -3.66 -19.31
N ASP A 284 -17.98 -2.34 -19.41
CA ASP A 284 -16.97 -1.64 -20.18
C ASP A 284 -15.61 -1.65 -19.47
N LYS A 285 -14.56 -2.01 -20.23
CA LYS A 285 -13.20 -2.13 -19.68
C LYS A 285 -12.61 -0.78 -19.35
N THR A 286 -12.89 0.24 -20.17
CA THR A 286 -12.36 1.60 -19.97
C THR A 286 -12.96 2.21 -18.70
N PHE A 287 -14.28 2.09 -18.52
CA PHE A 287 -14.98 2.49 -17.30
C PHE A 287 -14.35 1.86 -16.06
N ARG A 288 -14.15 0.53 -16.05
CA ARG A 288 -13.53 -0.17 -14.92
C ARG A 288 -12.09 0.30 -14.63
N LEU A 289 -11.30 0.58 -15.67
CA LEU A 289 -9.94 1.12 -15.52
C LEU A 289 -9.93 2.55 -14.97
N LEU A 290 -10.89 3.39 -15.36
CA LEU A 290 -11.05 4.72 -14.80
C LEU A 290 -11.42 4.67 -13.32
N ILE A 291 -12.30 3.75 -12.92
CA ILE A 291 -12.61 3.52 -11.50
C ILE A 291 -11.37 3.05 -10.72
N LEU A 292 -10.54 2.16 -11.30
CA LEU A 292 -9.25 1.81 -10.70
C LEU A 292 -8.34 3.02 -10.53
N ALA A 293 -8.20 3.86 -11.57
CA ALA A 293 -7.39 5.07 -11.49
C ALA A 293 -7.90 6.03 -10.40
N SER A 294 -9.21 6.25 -10.32
CA SER A 294 -9.81 7.06 -9.25
C SER A 294 -9.57 6.45 -7.86
N ALA A 295 -9.63 5.12 -7.73
CA ALA A 295 -9.35 4.44 -6.47
C ALA A 295 -7.88 4.57 -6.05
N LEU A 296 -6.93 4.57 -6.98
CA LEU A 296 -5.51 4.79 -6.72
C LEU A 296 -5.19 6.25 -6.35
N LEU A 297 -5.92 7.21 -6.93
CA LEU A 297 -5.77 8.64 -6.61
C LEU A 297 -6.37 9.00 -5.24
N PHE A 298 -7.46 8.36 -4.84
CA PHE A 298 -8.22 8.71 -3.64
C PHE A 298 -7.39 8.81 -2.34
N PRO A 299 -6.55 7.81 -1.97
CA PRO A 299 -5.81 7.86 -0.70
C PRO A 299 -4.72 8.94 -0.70
N VAL A 300 -4.29 9.42 -1.87
CA VAL A 300 -3.33 10.53 -1.99
C VAL A 300 -4.05 11.87 -1.89
N LEU A 301 -5.17 12.04 -2.61
CA LEU A 301 -5.89 13.32 -2.66
C LEU A 301 -6.64 13.65 -1.37
N PHE A 302 -7.14 12.62 -0.67
CA PHE A 302 -8.09 12.76 0.43
C PHE A 302 -7.51 12.24 1.76
N SER A 303 -6.20 12.40 1.96
CA SER A 303 -5.52 12.04 3.21
C SER A 303 -4.77 13.23 3.79
N THR A 304 -4.75 13.31 5.12
CA THR A 304 -3.88 14.22 5.88
C THR A 304 -2.48 13.66 6.06
N SER A 305 -2.24 12.41 5.67
CA SER A 305 -0.94 11.73 5.78
C SER A 305 -0.24 11.55 4.42
N SER A 306 -0.64 12.32 3.41
CA SER A 306 0.01 12.27 2.09
C SER A 306 1.32 13.04 2.10
N GLU A 307 2.38 12.32 1.77
CA GLU A 307 3.77 12.78 1.63
C GLU A 307 4.25 12.53 0.19
N ASP A 308 5.42 13.06 -0.19
CA ASP A 308 6.01 12.88 -1.53
C ASP A 308 6.06 11.40 -1.96
N CYS A 309 6.49 10.52 -1.05
CA CYS A 309 6.57 9.09 -1.29
C CYS A 309 5.20 8.36 -1.34
N THR A 310 4.09 9.04 -1.03
CA THR A 310 2.73 8.48 -1.12
C THR A 310 2.22 8.47 -2.56
N TYR A 311 2.74 9.37 -3.41
CA TYR A 311 2.34 9.50 -4.82
C TYR A 311 2.65 8.28 -5.68
N ILE A 312 3.49 7.34 -5.22
CA ILE A 312 3.69 6.04 -5.92
C ILE A 312 2.39 5.22 -6.03
N ILE A 313 1.37 5.54 -5.23
CA ILE A 313 0.06 4.91 -5.29
C ILE A 313 -0.74 5.37 -6.52
N SER A 314 -0.66 6.65 -6.88
CA SER A 314 -1.42 7.29 -7.96
C SER A 314 -0.80 7.08 -9.35
#